data_AF-A0A2V7HYL7-F1
#
_entry.id   AF-A0A2V7HYL7-F1
#
_cell.length_a   1.000
_cell.length_b   1.000
_cell.length_c   1.000
_cell.angle_alpha   90.00
_cell.angle_beta   90.00
_cell.angle_gamma   90.00
#
_symmetry.space_group_name_H-M   'P 1'
#
loop_
_entity.id
_entity.type
_entity.pdbx_description
1 polymer ?
#
loop_
_entity_poly.entity_id
_entity_poly.type
_entity_poly.pdbx_seq_one_letter_code
_entity_poly.pdbx_strand_id
1 'polypeptide(L)'
;MDAQLRTLIDMQALDTRIAGLESELARLPREIAAVQAAVDEARKAVEAAKARLEAARKSQRAKEKDLEDNRIKRQKYEGQLYQVKTNKEYSAVLSEIEEVKQEKARIEEEILNFMEQQERVTVEVKEAEA
;
A
#
# COMPACT_ATOMS: atom_id res chain seq x y z
N MET A 1 51.66 50.07 -19.81
CA MET A 1 50.27 49.75 -19.42
C MET A 1 50.23 49.79 -17.91
N ASP A 2 49.41 50.69 -17.39
CA ASP A 2 49.44 51.17 -16.01
C ASP A 2 49.16 50.05 -14.99
N ALA A 3 50.01 49.90 -13.97
CA ALA A 3 49.86 48.85 -12.96
C ALA A 3 48.49 48.92 -12.26
N GLN A 4 47.94 50.14 -12.11
CA GLN A 4 46.61 50.40 -11.56
C GLN A 4 45.49 49.77 -12.41
N LEU A 5 45.61 49.80 -13.74
CA LEU A 5 44.62 49.19 -14.63
C LEU A 5 44.61 47.67 -14.47
N ARG A 6 45.77 47.05 -14.25
CA ARG A 6 45.86 45.61 -14.04
C ARG A 6 45.24 45.19 -12.70
N THR A 7 45.50 45.95 -11.64
CA THR A 7 44.86 45.74 -10.33
C THR A 7 43.33 45.85 -10.41
N LEU A 8 42.80 46.80 -11.19
CA LEU A 8 41.35 46.93 -11.40
C LEU A 8 40.75 45.73 -12.15
N ILE A 9 41.45 45.20 -13.15
CA ILE A 9 41.02 43.99 -13.88
C ILE A 9 41.00 42.78 -12.94
N ASP A 10 42.04 42.61 -12.11
CA ASP A 10 42.12 41.50 -11.15
C ASP A 10 41.01 41.61 -10.09
N MET A 11 40.71 42.83 -9.61
CA MET A 11 39.60 43.10 -8.69
C MET A 11 38.24 42.76 -9.34
N GLN A 12 37.98 43.22 -10.57
CA GLN A 12 36.74 42.93 -11.27
C GLN A 12 36.54 41.42 -11.49
N ALA A 13 37.62 40.67 -11.75
CA ALA A 13 37.56 39.22 -11.87
C ALA A 13 37.16 38.56 -10.54
N LEU A 14 37.66 39.05 -9.42
CA LEU A 14 37.26 38.59 -8.09
C LEU A 14 35.79 38.93 -7.78
N ASP A 15 35.36 40.16 -8.07
CA ASP A 15 33.96 40.58 -7.87
C ASP A 15 32.99 39.73 -8.69
N THR A 16 33.32 39.46 -9.95
CA THR A 16 32.52 38.58 -10.83
C THR A 16 32.42 37.17 -10.26
N ARG A 17 33.51 36.65 -9.69
CA ARG A 17 33.53 35.33 -9.05
C ARG A 17 32.71 35.30 -7.77
N ILE A 18 32.78 36.36 -6.95
CA ILE A 18 31.97 36.49 -5.74
C ILE A 18 30.48 36.51 -6.10
N ALA A 19 30.08 37.33 -7.07
CA ALA A 19 28.68 37.39 -7.52
C ALA A 19 28.17 36.03 -8.04
N GLY A 20 29.01 35.28 -8.75
CA GLY A 20 28.70 33.91 -9.16
C GLY A 20 28.47 32.98 -7.97
N LEU A 21 29.37 33.00 -6.98
CA LEU A 21 29.26 32.19 -5.78
C LEU A 21 28.05 32.57 -4.92
N GLU A 22 27.73 33.86 -4.79
CA GLU A 22 26.53 34.33 -4.08
C GLU A 22 25.25 33.85 -4.76
N SER A 23 25.20 33.87 -6.11
CA SER A 23 24.09 33.31 -6.86
C SER A 23 23.94 31.81 -6.65
N GLU A 24 25.04 31.05 -6.61
CA GLU A 24 25.02 29.63 -6.31
C GLU A 24 24.57 29.36 -4.87
N LEU A 25 25.06 30.15 -3.90
CA LEU A 25 24.69 30.07 -2.50
C LEU A 25 23.19 30.36 -2.29
N ALA A 26 22.58 31.20 -3.12
CA ALA A 26 21.14 31.45 -3.09
C ALA A 26 20.32 30.33 -3.78
N ARG A 27 20.86 29.72 -4.84
CA ARG A 27 20.16 28.72 -5.66
C ARG A 27 20.24 27.30 -5.09
N LEU A 28 21.44 26.83 -4.78
CA LEU A 28 21.70 25.43 -4.41
C LEU A 28 20.91 24.98 -3.17
N PRO A 29 20.80 25.76 -2.07
CA PRO A 29 20.00 25.35 -0.91
C PRO A 29 18.51 25.16 -1.24
N ARG A 30 17.96 25.96 -2.17
CA ARG A 30 16.56 25.83 -2.60
C ARG A 30 16.35 24.55 -3.41
N GLU A 31 17.29 24.23 -4.30
CA GLU A 31 17.26 22.99 -5.07
C GLU A 31 17.41 21.77 -4.17
N ILE A 32 18.33 21.81 -3.20
CA ILE A 32 18.48 20.75 -2.20
C ILE A 32 17.19 20.56 -1.41
N ALA A 33 16.58 21.65 -0.93
CA ALA A 33 15.32 21.58 -0.18
C ALA A 33 14.18 21.01 -1.03
N ALA A 34 14.09 21.39 -2.31
CA ALA A 34 13.09 20.85 -3.23
C ALA A 34 13.28 19.35 -3.48
N VAL A 35 14.51 18.90 -3.69
CA VAL A 35 14.83 17.48 -3.86
C VAL A 35 14.54 16.70 -2.57
N GLN A 36 14.91 17.22 -1.41
CA GLN A 36 14.62 16.61 -0.12
C GLN A 36 13.10 16.45 0.10
N ALA A 37 12.32 17.50 -0.19
CA ALA A 37 10.87 17.44 -0.08
C ALA A 37 10.25 16.39 -1.02
N ALA A 38 10.73 16.31 -2.26
CA ALA A 38 10.27 15.29 -3.21
C ALA A 38 10.60 13.86 -2.75
N VAL A 39 11.81 13.65 -2.21
CA VAL A 39 12.23 12.35 -1.65
C VAL A 39 11.37 11.97 -0.44
N ASP A 40 11.11 12.91 0.46
CA ASP A 40 10.29 12.65 1.65
C ASP A 40 8.84 12.32 1.29
N GLU A 41 8.28 12.98 0.27
CA GLU A 41 6.93 12.68 -0.22
C GLU A 41 6.87 11.29 -0.87
N ALA A 42 7.83 10.95 -1.73
CA ALA A 42 7.93 9.62 -2.33
C ALA A 42 8.05 8.52 -1.26
N ARG A 43 8.89 8.74 -0.23
CA ARG A 43 9.01 7.82 0.90
C ARG A 43 7.69 7.62 1.63
N LYS A 44 6.95 8.70 1.93
CA LYS A 44 5.63 8.60 2.57
C LYS A 44 4.65 7.81 1.71
N ALA A 45 4.65 8.01 0.40
CA ALA A 45 3.79 7.28 -0.53
C ALA A 45 4.10 5.78 -0.52
N VAL A 46 5.37 5.39 -0.59
CA VAL A 46 5.82 3.99 -0.50
C VAL A 46 5.42 3.36 0.83
N GLU A 47 5.66 4.03 1.96
CA GLU A 47 5.30 3.51 3.29
C GLU A 47 3.77 3.35 3.44
N ALA A 48 2.99 4.31 2.93
CA ALA A 48 1.54 4.21 2.94
C ALA A 48 1.04 3.03 2.08
N ALA A 49 1.62 2.81 0.91
CA ALA A 49 1.27 1.70 0.04
C ALA A 49 1.65 0.35 0.67
N LYS A 50 2.83 0.23 1.28
CA LYS A 50 3.24 -0.95 2.06
C LYS A 50 2.29 -1.25 3.22
N ALA A 51 1.86 -0.22 3.96
CA ALA A 51 0.90 -0.38 5.04
C ALA A 51 -0.46 -0.90 4.55
N ARG A 52 -0.95 -0.42 3.40
CA ARG A 52 -2.17 -0.93 2.75
C ARG A 52 -2.02 -2.39 2.32
N LEU A 53 -0.87 -2.76 1.76
CA LEU A 53 -0.59 -4.14 1.35
C LEU A 53 -0.65 -5.10 2.54
N GLU A 54 0.01 -4.74 3.65
CA GLU A 54 -0.01 -5.56 4.86
C GLU A 54 -1.40 -5.65 5.49
N ALA A 55 -2.18 -4.56 5.45
CA ALA A 55 -3.58 -4.58 5.88
C ALA A 55 -4.43 -5.55 5.03
N ALA A 56 -4.30 -5.50 3.70
CA ALA A 56 -5.01 -6.41 2.80
C ALA A 56 -4.61 -7.88 3.03
N ARG A 57 -3.32 -8.17 3.25
CA ARG A 57 -2.82 -9.51 3.63
C ARG A 57 -3.39 -9.99 4.96
N LYS A 58 -3.52 -9.09 5.93
CA LYS A 58 -4.13 -9.43 7.22
C LYS A 58 -5.61 -9.74 7.07
N SER A 59 -6.35 -8.94 6.29
CA SER A 59 -7.77 -9.17 6.01
C SER A 59 -8.01 -10.47 5.26
N GLN A 60 -7.20 -10.80 4.24
CA GLN A 60 -7.26 -12.09 3.55
C GLN A 60 -7.11 -13.25 4.54
N ARG A 61 -6.06 -13.24 5.39
CA ARG A 61 -5.83 -14.29 6.39
C ARG A 61 -6.98 -14.43 7.40
N ALA A 62 -7.62 -13.32 7.77
CA ALA A 62 -8.82 -13.36 8.62
C ALA A 62 -9.97 -14.07 7.91
N LYS A 63 -10.20 -13.77 6.62
CA LYS A 63 -11.25 -14.42 5.83
C LYS A 63 -10.98 -15.88 5.53
N GLU A 64 -9.72 -16.26 5.34
CA GLU A 64 -9.33 -17.68 5.24
C GLU A 64 -9.66 -18.45 6.52
N LYS A 65 -9.52 -17.81 7.69
CA LYS A 65 -9.95 -18.39 8.97
C LYS A 65 -11.48 -18.51 9.04
N ASP A 66 -12.21 -17.46 8.66
CA ASP A 66 -13.68 -17.49 8.60
C ASP A 66 -14.18 -18.60 7.66
N LEU A 67 -13.46 -18.87 6.56
CA LEU A 67 -13.75 -19.94 5.62
C LEU A 67 -13.59 -21.34 6.27
N GLU A 68 -12.55 -21.54 7.08
CA GLU A 68 -12.36 -22.79 7.82
C GLU A 68 -13.43 -22.96 8.91
N ASP A 69 -13.78 -21.90 9.63
CA ASP A 69 -14.87 -21.93 10.61
C ASP A 69 -16.22 -22.25 9.93
N ASN A 70 -16.47 -21.70 8.74
CA ASN A 70 -17.62 -22.02 7.91
C ASN A 70 -17.63 -23.51 7.51
N ARG A 71 -16.47 -24.05 7.11
CA ARG A 71 -16.32 -25.48 6.77
C ARG A 71 -16.66 -26.38 7.96
N ILE A 72 -16.19 -26.04 9.16
CA ILE A 72 -16.50 -26.78 10.40
C ILE A 72 -18.01 -26.70 10.69
N LYS A 73 -18.61 -25.52 10.57
CA LYS A 73 -20.06 -25.31 10.75
C LYS A 73 -20.87 -26.16 9.77
N ARG A 74 -20.46 -26.22 8.50
CA ARG A 74 -21.09 -27.05 7.48
C ARG A 74 -21.04 -28.53 7.85
N GLN A 75 -19.88 -29.05 8.23
CA GLN A 75 -19.72 -30.45 8.63
C GLN A 75 -20.60 -30.80 9.84
N LYS A 76 -20.74 -29.87 10.79
CA LYS A 76 -21.64 -30.05 11.94
C LYS A 76 -23.10 -30.21 11.51
N TYR A 77 -23.59 -29.34 10.62
CA TYR A 77 -24.96 -29.43 10.11
C TYR A 77 -25.19 -30.67 9.25
N GLU A 78 -24.21 -31.06 8.42
CA GLU A 78 -24.25 -32.33 7.68
C GLU A 78 -24.33 -33.53 8.63
N GLY A 79 -23.61 -33.50 9.76
CA GLY A 79 -23.72 -34.50 10.82
C GLY A 79 -25.09 -34.54 11.48
N GLN A 80 -25.73 -33.38 11.69
CA GLN A 80 -27.08 -33.28 12.28
C GLN A 80 -28.17 -33.89 11.38
N LEU A 81 -27.99 -33.89 10.05
CA LEU A 81 -28.93 -34.56 9.14
C LEU A 81 -29.11 -36.05 9.46
N TYR A 82 -28.09 -36.72 9.98
CA TYR A 82 -28.16 -38.14 10.36
C TYR A 82 -28.85 -38.37 11.71
N GLN A 83 -29.09 -37.31 12.49
CA GLN A 83 -29.63 -37.39 13.85
C GLN A 83 -31.11 -36.99 13.93
N VAL A 84 -31.57 -36.15 13.01
CA VAL A 84 -32.96 -35.67 12.96
C VAL A 84 -33.90 -36.78 12.50
N LYS A 85 -35.08 -36.85 13.13
CA LYS A 85 -36.06 -37.94 12.89
C LYS A 85 -37.36 -37.43 12.28
N THR A 86 -37.60 -36.13 12.33
CA THR A 86 -38.82 -35.52 11.77
C THR A 86 -38.50 -34.80 10.47
N ASN A 87 -39.44 -34.83 9.52
CA ASN A 87 -39.31 -34.10 8.25
C ASN A 87 -39.12 -32.59 8.46
N LYS A 88 -39.76 -32.02 9.50
CA LYS A 88 -39.65 -30.60 9.81
C LYS A 88 -38.22 -30.21 10.23
N GLU A 89 -37.59 -31.01 11.10
CA GLU A 89 -36.19 -30.81 11.50
C GLU A 89 -35.23 -31.02 10.33
N TYR A 90 -35.49 -32.03 9.49
CA TYR A 90 -34.70 -32.28 8.29
C TYR A 90 -34.69 -31.09 7.32
N SER A 91 -35.87 -30.54 7.02
CA SER A 91 -35.98 -29.33 6.18
C SER A 91 -35.29 -28.11 6.79
N ALA A 92 -35.35 -27.95 8.12
CA ALA A 92 -34.67 -26.85 8.81
C ALA A 92 -33.14 -26.97 8.68
N VAL A 93 -32.57 -28.15 8.93
CA VAL A 93 -31.12 -28.39 8.80
C VAL A 93 -30.65 -28.21 7.36
N LEU A 94 -31.44 -28.61 6.36
CA LEU A 94 -31.12 -28.34 4.96
C LEU A 94 -31.04 -26.84 4.64
N SER A 95 -31.97 -26.03 5.19
CA SER A 95 -31.93 -24.57 5.02
C SER A 95 -30.66 -23.97 5.62
N GLU A 96 -30.31 -24.40 6.84
CA GLU A 96 -29.08 -23.96 7.52
C GLU A 96 -27.81 -24.34 6.74
N ILE A 97 -27.78 -25.52 6.12
CA ILE A 97 -26.67 -25.93 5.24
C ILE A 97 -26.56 -25.01 4.02
N GLU A 98 -27.70 -24.65 3.42
CA GLU A 98 -27.72 -23.77 2.25
C GLU A 98 -27.27 -22.35 2.59
N GLU A 99 -27.68 -21.81 3.73
CA GLU A 99 -27.18 -20.53 4.24
C GLU A 99 -25.67 -20.56 4.46
N VAL A 100 -25.13 -21.65 5.02
CA VAL A 100 -23.68 -21.81 5.22
C VAL A 100 -22.93 -21.87 3.88
N LYS A 101 -23.49 -22.51 2.85
CA LYS A 101 -22.88 -22.49 1.50
C LYS A 101 -22.90 -21.10 0.86
N GLN A 102 -23.98 -20.35 1.02
CA GLN A 102 -24.05 -18.97 0.54
C GLN A 102 -23.02 -18.09 1.25
N GLU A 103 -22.87 -18.27 2.56
CA GLU A 103 -21.84 -17.58 3.34
C GLU A 103 -20.42 -17.95 2.88
N LYS A 104 -20.16 -19.23 2.60
CA LYS A 104 -18.90 -19.70 2.01
C LYS A 104 -18.59 -18.94 0.72
N ALA A 105 -19.56 -18.85 -0.19
CA ALA A 105 -19.38 -18.17 -1.48
C ALA A 105 -19.05 -16.67 -1.29
N ARG A 106 -19.71 -16.00 -0.33
CA ARG A 106 -19.40 -14.60 0.02
C ARG A 106 -17.98 -14.44 0.55
N ILE A 107 -17.56 -15.32 1.47
CA ILE A 107 -16.19 -15.30 2.01
C ILE A 107 -15.16 -15.54 0.91
N GLU A 108 -15.42 -16.48 -0.02
CA GLU A 108 -14.53 -16.75 -1.15
C GLU A 108 -14.41 -15.54 -2.10
N GLU A 109 -15.50 -14.83 -2.37
CA GLU A 109 -15.49 -13.58 -3.13
C GLU A 109 -14.68 -12.48 -2.43
N GLU A 110 -14.85 -12.32 -1.11
CA GLU A 110 -14.06 -11.36 -0.34
C GLU A 110 -12.56 -11.68 -0.35
N ILE A 111 -12.19 -12.97 -0.26
CA ILE A 111 -10.78 -13.41 -0.38
C ILE A 111 -10.22 -13.01 -1.74
N LEU A 112 -10.94 -13.29 -2.83
CA LEU A 112 -10.52 -12.91 -4.19
C LEU A 112 -10.34 -11.39 -4.32
N ASN A 113 -11.27 -10.61 -3.79
CA ASN A 113 -11.16 -9.15 -3.78
C ASN A 113 -9.91 -8.66 -3.03
N PHE A 114 -9.56 -9.28 -1.90
CA PHE A 114 -8.31 -8.96 -1.20
C PHE A 114 -7.06 -9.37 -1.99
N MET A 115 -7.11 -10.49 -2.72
CA MET A 115 -6.00 -10.90 -3.60
C MET A 115 -5.79 -9.90 -4.74
N GLU A 116 -6.87 -9.46 -5.41
CA GLU A 116 -6.79 -8.42 -6.44
C GLU A 116 -6.29 -7.09 -5.88
N GLN A 117 -6.76 -6.70 -4.70
CA GLN A 117 -6.28 -5.48 -4.03
C GLN A 117 -4.78 -5.57 -3.74
N GLN A 118 -4.29 -6.72 -3.29
CA GLN A 118 -2.85 -6.91 -3.05
C GLN A 118 -2.05 -6.82 -4.34
N GLU A 119 -2.52 -7.38 -5.45
CA GLU A 119 -1.85 -7.28 -6.73
C GLU A 119 -1.74 -5.83 -7.19
N ARG A 120 -2.85 -5.08 -7.14
CA ARG A 120 -2.88 -3.64 -7.49
C ARG A 120 -1.91 -2.83 -6.62
N VAL A 121 -1.98 -2.98 -5.30
CA VAL A 121 -1.10 -2.25 -4.37
C VAL A 121 0.36 -2.67 -4.55
N THR A 122 0.64 -3.92 -4.92
CA THR A 122 2.01 -4.36 -5.22
C THR A 122 2.58 -3.66 -6.45
N VAL A 123 1.75 -3.42 -7.47
CA VAL A 123 2.14 -2.61 -8.64
C VAL A 123 2.39 -1.16 -8.22
N GLU A 124 1.48 -0.55 -7.43
CA GLU A 124 1.66 0.81 -6.91
C GLU A 124 2.96 0.98 -6.10
N VAL A 125 3.30 0.01 -5.25
CA VAL A 125 4.56 0.03 -4.49
C VAL A 125 5.76 -0.01 -5.43
N LYS A 126 5.74 -0.88 -6.45
CA LYS A 126 6.85 -0.97 -7.42
C LYS A 126 7.01 0.30 -8.24
N GLU A 127 5.91 0.92 -8.64
CA GLU A 127 5.93 2.20 -9.37
C GLU A 127 6.41 3.35 -8.49
N ALA A 128 6.06 3.35 -7.20
CA ALA A 128 6.51 4.37 -6.25
C ALA A 128 7.97 4.19 -5.80
N GLU A 129 8.53 2.98 -5.94
CA GLU A 129 9.94 2.68 -5.65
C GLU A 129 10.88 2.89 -6.87
N ALA A 130 10.33 3.05 -8.08
CA ALA A 130 11.08 3.28 -9.33
C ALA A 130 11.47 4.74 -9.52
#